data_AF-A0A7M7G7C9-F1
#
_entry.id   AF-A0A7M7G7C9-F1
#
_cell.length_a   1.000
_cell.length_b   1.000
_cell.length_c   1.000
_cell.angle_alpha   90.00
_cell.angle_beta   90.00
_cell.angle_gamma   90.00
#
_symmetry.space_group_name_H-M   'P 1'
#
loop_
_entity.id
_entity.type
_entity.pdbx_description
1 polymer ?
#
loop_
_entity_poly.entity_id
_entity_poly.type
_entity_poly.pdbx_seq_one_letter_code
_entity_poly.pdbx_strand_id
1 'polypeptide(L)'
;MAKKLSSDYRREESEVMHAGPPLDLSFKNANTIDELVKHTVQSSRVGRLPSKSTNHLYLTSSLWLSNNSLKSVQQLWDLAKTFLESPIDLRWLDLAYNRIRDLDDELLQFKNLTILYLHGNDISDMRIVSKLKMLPNLRTLTLHGNPVEQTKSYRRYVIALLPQISNLDFSPVIEAERKRALPTGFHKIMQSDS
;
A
#
# COMPACT_ATOMS: atom_id res chain seq x y z
N MET A 1 -2.20 37.38 1.42
CA MET A 1 -1.14 36.34 1.49
C MET A 1 -1.80 34.98 1.66
N ALA A 2 -1.81 34.14 0.62
CA ALA A 2 -2.34 32.78 0.73
C ALA A 2 -1.29 31.91 1.45
N LYS A 3 -1.66 31.30 2.58
CA LYS A 3 -0.83 30.28 3.23
C LYS A 3 -0.61 29.15 2.23
N LYS A 4 0.65 28.91 1.87
CA LYS A 4 1.07 27.69 1.18
C LYS A 4 0.66 26.52 2.07
N LEU A 5 -0.37 25.77 1.67
CA LEU A 5 -0.67 24.46 2.25
C LEU A 5 0.59 23.60 2.04
N SER A 6 1.30 23.34 3.13
CA SER A 6 2.41 22.39 3.13
C SER A 6 1.85 21.06 2.70
N SER A 7 2.31 20.53 1.58
CA SER A 7 1.92 19.18 1.18
C SER A 7 2.46 18.20 2.21
N ASP A 8 1.62 17.35 2.80
CA ASP A 8 1.99 16.40 3.86
C ASP A 8 2.96 15.29 3.42
N TYR A 9 3.52 15.35 2.20
CA TYR A 9 4.45 14.35 1.69
C TYR A 9 5.85 14.51 2.28
N ARG A 10 6.50 13.39 2.63
CA ARG A 10 7.96 13.37 2.81
C ARG A 10 8.64 13.48 1.45
N ARG A 11 9.82 14.08 1.37
CA ARG A 11 10.57 14.29 0.10
C ARG A 11 10.70 13.01 -0.74
N GLU A 12 11.01 11.88 -0.10
CA GLU A 12 11.17 10.58 -0.75
C GLU A 12 9.89 10.10 -1.44
N GLU A 13 8.72 10.40 -0.87
CA GLU A 13 7.43 10.01 -1.45
C GLU A 13 7.11 10.83 -2.70
N SER A 14 7.48 12.12 -2.70
CA SER A 14 7.30 13.01 -3.86
C SER A 14 8.19 12.60 -5.04
N GLU A 15 9.37 12.03 -4.80
CA GLU A 15 10.27 11.56 -5.86
C GLU A 15 9.76 10.28 -6.52
N VAL A 16 9.03 9.44 -5.75
CA VAL A 16 8.36 8.26 -6.29
C VAL A 16 7.17 8.66 -7.19
N MET A 17 6.53 9.80 -6.92
CA MET A 17 5.44 10.35 -7.73
C MET A 17 5.96 11.04 -8.99
N HIS A 18 5.97 10.32 -10.11
CA HIS A 18 6.38 10.91 -11.40
C HIS A 18 5.24 11.70 -12.07
N ALA A 19 3.98 11.47 -11.68
CA ALA A 19 2.81 11.87 -12.46
C ALA A 19 1.87 12.89 -11.76
N GLY A 20 2.27 13.48 -10.62
CA GLY A 20 1.48 14.52 -9.95
C GLY A 20 0.87 14.06 -8.60
N PRO A 21 -0.09 14.82 -8.04
CA PRO A 21 -0.70 14.51 -6.74
C PRO A 21 -1.43 13.15 -6.79
N PRO A 22 -1.71 12.52 -5.63
CA PRO A 22 -2.42 11.25 -5.59
C PRO A 22 -3.90 11.42 -5.89
N LEU A 23 -4.50 10.36 -6.43
CA LEU A 23 -5.93 10.22 -6.51
C LEU A 23 -6.45 9.80 -5.14
N ASP A 24 -7.19 10.68 -4.48
CA ASP A 24 -7.66 10.47 -3.11
C ASP A 24 -9.15 10.10 -3.05
N LEU A 25 -9.41 8.84 -2.68
CA LEU A 25 -10.70 8.25 -2.34
C LEU A 25 -10.72 7.78 -0.86
N SER A 26 -9.94 8.45 -0.01
CA SER A 26 -9.93 8.21 1.43
C SER A 26 -11.17 8.81 2.10
N PHE A 27 -11.52 8.34 3.30
CA PHE A 27 -12.61 8.88 4.12
C PHE A 27 -13.99 8.87 3.44
N LYS A 28 -14.29 7.83 2.67
CA LYS A 28 -15.59 7.66 1.98
C LYS A 28 -16.56 6.76 2.73
N ASN A 29 -16.15 6.19 3.87
CA ASN A 29 -16.91 5.20 4.63
C ASN A 29 -17.27 3.95 3.81
N ALA A 30 -16.51 3.65 2.76
CA ALA A 30 -16.77 2.52 1.89
C ALA A 30 -16.39 1.21 2.57
N ASN A 31 -17.22 0.18 2.43
CA ASN A 31 -16.96 -1.17 2.94
C ASN A 31 -16.35 -2.08 1.87
N THR A 32 -16.55 -1.72 0.60
CA THR A 32 -16.08 -2.45 -0.58
C THR A 32 -15.47 -1.49 -1.60
N ILE A 33 -14.67 -2.03 -2.52
CA ILE A 33 -14.09 -1.23 -3.60
C ILE A 33 -15.14 -0.76 -4.62
N ASP A 34 -16.19 -1.55 -4.89
CA ASP A 34 -17.31 -1.14 -5.77
C ASP A 34 -18.02 0.14 -5.27
N GLU A 35 -18.15 0.29 -3.94
CA GLU A 35 -18.70 1.52 -3.35
C GLU A 35 -17.82 2.74 -3.71
N LEU A 36 -16.49 2.60 -3.70
CA LEU A 36 -15.55 3.68 -4.00
C LEU A 36 -15.66 4.21 -5.43
N VAL A 37 -16.06 3.37 -6.39
CA VAL A 37 -16.28 3.78 -7.79
C VAL A 37 -17.32 4.90 -7.89
N LYS A 38 -18.29 4.92 -6.97
CA LYS A 38 -19.39 5.89 -6.95
C LYS A 38 -19.01 7.20 -6.26
N HIS A 39 -17.85 7.26 -5.60
CA HIS A 39 -17.42 8.43 -4.86
C HIS A 39 -16.61 9.42 -5.70
N THR A 40 -16.75 10.70 -5.38
CA THR A 40 -15.93 11.77 -5.96
C THR A 40 -14.54 11.77 -5.35
N VAL A 41 -13.52 11.81 -6.22
CA VAL A 41 -12.12 12.06 -5.84
C VAL A 41 -12.02 13.40 -5.13
N GLN A 42 -11.31 13.46 -4.00
CA GLN A 42 -11.17 14.68 -3.21
C GLN A 42 -9.80 15.33 -3.34
N SER A 43 -9.75 16.64 -3.13
CA SER A 43 -8.52 17.43 -3.12
C SER A 43 -8.20 18.04 -1.74
N SER A 44 -9.06 17.85 -0.74
CA SER A 44 -8.96 18.51 0.57
C SER A 44 -7.63 18.26 1.27
N ARG A 45 -7.10 17.03 1.17
CA ARG A 45 -5.82 16.62 1.79
C ARG A 45 -4.59 17.00 0.95
N VAL A 46 -4.78 17.13 -0.37
CA VAL A 46 -3.67 17.22 -1.33
C VAL A 46 -3.57 18.60 -2.00
N GLY A 47 -4.53 19.49 -1.72
CA GLY A 47 -4.66 20.84 -2.26
C GLY A 47 -5.20 20.90 -3.70
N ARG A 48 -4.97 19.87 -4.53
CA ARG A 48 -5.43 19.81 -5.93
C ARG A 48 -5.60 18.37 -6.42
N LEU A 49 -6.49 18.19 -7.40
CA LEU A 49 -6.66 16.90 -8.08
C LEU A 49 -5.51 16.63 -9.07
N PRO A 50 -5.24 15.36 -9.40
CA PRO A 50 -4.38 15.03 -10.54
C PRO A 50 -4.98 15.54 -11.85
N SER A 51 -4.11 15.84 -12.81
CA SER A 51 -4.54 16.19 -14.17
C SER A 51 -5.24 15.01 -14.83
N LYS A 52 -6.09 15.28 -15.81
CA LYS A 52 -6.76 14.25 -16.61
C LYS A 52 -6.20 14.17 -18.02
N SER A 53 -6.18 12.97 -18.58
CA SER A 53 -5.92 12.73 -20.01
C SER A 53 -7.12 13.15 -20.86
N THR A 54 -6.98 13.03 -22.19
CA THR A 54 -8.09 13.20 -23.14
C THR A 54 -9.20 12.16 -22.96
N ASN A 55 -8.91 11.02 -22.33
CA ASN A 55 -9.87 9.96 -22.02
C ASN A 55 -10.59 10.21 -20.67
N HIS A 56 -10.39 11.39 -20.06
CA HIS A 56 -10.95 11.77 -18.76
C HIS A 56 -10.49 10.91 -17.56
N LEU A 57 -9.43 10.11 -17.75
CA LEU A 57 -8.76 9.35 -16.70
C LEU A 57 -7.66 10.20 -16.05
N TYR A 58 -7.38 9.94 -14.78
CA TYR A 58 -6.37 10.67 -14.02
C TYR A 58 -4.95 10.21 -14.38
N LEU A 59 -4.09 11.19 -14.60
CA LEU A 59 -2.66 11.03 -14.76
C LEU A 59 -2.03 11.12 -13.37
N THR A 60 -1.84 9.98 -12.71
CA THR A 60 -1.12 9.88 -11.44
C THR A 60 -0.60 8.46 -11.23
N SER A 61 0.46 8.32 -10.45
CA SER A 61 1.04 7.04 -10.04
C SER A 61 0.70 6.71 -8.59
N SER A 62 -0.26 7.42 -7.98
CA SER A 62 -0.57 7.30 -6.56
C SER A 62 -2.08 7.23 -6.32
N LEU A 63 -2.51 6.24 -5.55
CA LEU A 63 -3.92 5.96 -5.23
C LEU A 63 -4.08 5.85 -3.71
N TRP A 64 -4.93 6.68 -3.13
CA TRP A 64 -5.17 6.72 -1.69
C TRP A 64 -6.60 6.30 -1.37
N LEU A 65 -6.73 5.23 -0.60
CA LEU A 65 -7.98 4.63 -0.17
C LEU A 65 -8.05 4.52 1.37
N SER A 66 -7.25 5.31 2.09
CA SER A 66 -7.12 5.20 3.54
C SER A 66 -8.37 5.64 4.28
N ASN A 67 -8.52 5.22 5.53
CA ASN A 67 -9.66 5.59 6.39
C ASN A 67 -11.03 5.26 5.76
N ASN A 68 -11.15 4.04 5.24
CA ASN A 68 -12.41 3.44 4.84
C ASN A 68 -12.69 2.21 5.75
N SER A 69 -13.59 1.33 5.36
CA SER A 69 -13.90 0.07 6.06
C SER A 69 -13.69 -1.15 5.17
N LEU A 70 -12.77 -1.05 4.21
CA LEU A 70 -12.49 -2.11 3.24
C LEU A 70 -12.00 -3.38 3.95
N LYS A 71 -12.61 -4.53 3.63
CA LYS A 71 -12.26 -5.83 4.24
C LYS A 71 -11.25 -6.65 3.43
N SER A 72 -11.13 -6.33 2.14
CA SER A 72 -10.22 -6.97 1.18
C SER A 72 -9.86 -5.95 0.09
N VAL A 73 -9.01 -6.38 -0.84
CA VAL A 73 -8.58 -5.59 -2.02
C VAL A 73 -9.14 -6.17 -3.32
N GLN A 74 -10.24 -6.92 -3.21
CA GLN A 74 -11.00 -7.41 -4.36
C GLN A 74 -11.51 -6.24 -5.19
N GLN A 75 -11.43 -6.35 -6.52
CA GLN A 75 -11.73 -5.30 -7.52
C GLN A 75 -10.77 -4.11 -7.51
N LEU A 76 -9.66 -4.15 -6.78
CA LEU A 76 -8.70 -3.05 -6.76
C LEU A 76 -8.10 -2.78 -8.14
N TRP A 77 -7.87 -3.83 -8.94
CA TRP A 77 -7.36 -3.64 -10.30
C TRP A 77 -8.40 -2.98 -11.20
N ASP A 78 -9.67 -3.37 -11.07
CA ASP A 78 -10.77 -2.77 -11.82
C ASP A 78 -11.00 -1.30 -11.44
N LEU A 79 -10.98 -0.97 -10.14
CA LEU A 79 -11.01 0.40 -9.65
C LEU A 79 -9.90 1.25 -10.26
N ALA A 80 -8.67 0.72 -10.27
CA ALA A 80 -7.54 1.43 -10.85
C ALA A 80 -7.75 1.70 -12.35
N LYS A 81 -8.25 0.73 -13.12
CA LYS A 81 -8.61 0.92 -14.54
C LYS A 81 -9.74 1.93 -14.75
N THR A 82 -10.70 2.02 -13.82
CA THR A 82 -11.78 3.00 -13.92
C THR A 82 -11.28 4.43 -13.81
N PHE A 83 -10.23 4.67 -13.02
CA PHE A 83 -9.80 6.02 -12.69
C PHE A 83 -8.47 6.45 -13.31
N LEU A 84 -7.53 5.54 -13.53
CA LEU A 84 -6.15 5.86 -13.91
C LEU A 84 -5.91 5.60 -15.39
N GLU A 85 -5.23 6.53 -16.06
CA GLU A 85 -4.84 6.34 -17.47
C GLU A 85 -3.86 5.16 -17.63
N SER A 86 -2.98 4.95 -16.64
CA SER A 86 -1.97 3.89 -16.67
C SER A 86 -1.91 3.18 -15.31
N PRO A 87 -2.87 2.29 -15.00
CA PRO A 87 -2.92 1.57 -13.72
C PRO A 87 -1.65 0.75 -13.42
N ILE A 88 -0.98 0.26 -14.46
CA ILE A 88 0.26 -0.51 -14.35
C ILE A 88 1.44 0.32 -13.80
N ASP A 89 1.36 1.66 -13.91
CA ASP A 89 2.38 2.58 -13.43
C ASP A 89 2.13 3.06 -11.99
N LEU A 90 1.17 2.45 -11.29
CA LEU A 90 0.92 2.75 -9.88
C LEU A 90 2.16 2.42 -9.04
N ARG A 91 2.67 3.43 -8.33
CA ARG A 91 3.87 3.38 -7.49
C ARG A 91 3.57 3.55 -6.00
N TRP A 92 2.51 4.27 -5.65
CA TRP A 92 2.08 4.43 -4.26
C TRP A 92 0.61 4.06 -4.09
N LEU A 93 0.36 3.07 -3.24
CA LEU A 93 -0.97 2.71 -2.77
C LEU A 93 -1.08 2.90 -1.25
N ASP A 94 -2.01 3.75 -0.82
CA ASP A 94 -2.34 3.93 0.59
C ASP A 94 -3.65 3.23 0.93
N LEU A 95 -3.57 2.17 1.74
CA LEU A 95 -4.69 1.37 2.26
C LEU A 95 -4.76 1.46 3.79
N ALA A 96 -4.07 2.41 4.41
CA ALA A 96 -4.02 2.52 5.87
C ALA A 96 -5.40 2.75 6.50
N TYR A 97 -5.57 2.32 7.75
CA TYR A 97 -6.81 2.51 8.52
C TYR A 97 -8.04 1.97 7.79
N ASN A 98 -7.98 0.71 7.38
CA ASN A 98 -9.10 -0.05 6.82
C ASN A 98 -9.34 -1.28 7.72
N ARG A 99 -10.06 -2.30 7.22
CA ARG A 99 -10.32 -3.57 7.93
C ARG A 99 -9.84 -4.77 7.12
N ILE A 100 -8.77 -4.57 6.35
CA ILE A 100 -8.25 -5.55 5.39
C ILE A 100 -7.70 -6.73 6.16
N ARG A 101 -8.21 -7.93 5.86
CA ARG A 101 -7.74 -9.19 6.45
C ARG A 101 -6.87 -9.97 5.50
N ASP A 102 -7.17 -9.92 4.20
CA ASP A 102 -6.45 -10.64 3.15
C ASP A 102 -6.05 -9.71 2.00
N LEU A 103 -4.97 -10.11 1.31
CA LEU A 103 -4.44 -9.46 0.12
C LEU A 103 -4.72 -10.38 -1.07
N ASP A 104 -5.73 -10.04 -1.86
CA ASP A 104 -6.11 -10.77 -3.07
C ASP A 104 -5.06 -10.58 -4.19
N ASP A 105 -5.05 -11.50 -5.15
CA ASP A 105 -4.09 -11.50 -6.27
C ASP A 105 -4.18 -10.26 -7.17
N GLU A 106 -5.28 -9.51 -7.10
CA GLU A 106 -5.44 -8.23 -7.79
C GLU A 106 -4.40 -7.19 -7.37
N LEU A 107 -4.01 -7.17 -6.08
CA LEU A 107 -2.92 -6.31 -5.62
C LEU A 107 -1.60 -6.64 -6.32
N LEU A 108 -1.41 -7.90 -6.71
CA LEU A 108 -0.18 -8.37 -7.33
C LEU A 108 -0.05 -7.92 -8.79
N GLN A 109 -1.07 -7.31 -9.38
CA GLN A 109 -1.02 -6.72 -10.73
C GLN A 109 -0.13 -5.46 -10.79
N PHE A 110 0.02 -4.74 -9.67
CA PHE A 110 0.80 -3.49 -9.62
C PHE A 110 2.31 -3.74 -9.52
N LYS A 111 2.93 -4.24 -10.60
CA LYS A 111 4.36 -4.62 -10.61
C LYS A 111 5.32 -3.45 -10.35
N ASN A 112 4.89 -2.22 -10.60
CA ASN A 112 5.66 -1.01 -10.33
C ASN A 112 5.44 -0.42 -8.92
N LEU A 113 4.62 -1.07 -8.10
CA LEU A 113 4.32 -0.59 -6.75
C LEU A 113 5.58 -0.52 -5.91
N THR A 114 5.88 0.67 -5.39
CA THR A 114 7.09 1.00 -4.63
C THR A 114 6.76 1.27 -3.16
N ILE A 115 5.64 1.93 -2.89
CA ILE A 115 5.16 2.29 -1.55
C ILE A 115 3.79 1.65 -1.34
N LEU A 116 3.66 0.86 -0.27
CA LEU A 116 2.40 0.25 0.16
C LEU A 116 2.18 0.51 1.64
N TYR A 117 1.12 1.26 1.95
CA TYR A 117 0.72 1.47 3.33
C TYR A 117 -0.45 0.57 3.71
N LEU A 118 -0.23 -0.33 4.66
CA LEU A 118 -1.22 -1.27 5.21
C LEU A 118 -1.39 -1.15 6.73
N HIS A 119 -0.82 -0.12 7.38
CA HIS A 119 -0.92 0.02 8.83
C HIS A 119 -2.35 0.27 9.30
N GLY A 120 -2.69 -0.17 10.51
CA GLY A 120 -4.05 -0.06 11.05
C GLY A 120 -5.09 -0.86 10.25
N ASN A 121 -4.78 -2.11 9.90
CA ASN A 121 -5.69 -3.07 9.27
C ASN A 121 -5.84 -4.32 10.16
N ASP A 122 -6.53 -5.34 9.66
CA ASP A 122 -6.83 -6.59 10.38
C ASP A 122 -5.98 -7.78 9.89
N ILE A 123 -4.78 -7.55 9.34
CA ILE A 123 -3.90 -8.62 8.83
C ILE A 123 -3.31 -9.40 10.00
N SER A 124 -3.77 -10.64 10.20
CA SER A 124 -3.36 -11.48 11.32
C SER A 124 -2.37 -12.58 10.98
N ASP A 125 -2.13 -12.83 9.69
CA ASP A 125 -1.35 -13.97 9.22
C ASP A 125 -0.15 -13.55 8.38
N MET A 126 1.03 -14.03 8.75
CA MET A 126 2.28 -13.76 8.05
C MET A 126 2.30 -14.33 6.61
N ARG A 127 1.49 -15.37 6.33
CA ARG A 127 1.34 -15.95 4.99
C ARG A 127 0.72 -14.94 4.01
N ILE A 128 -0.18 -14.09 4.49
CA ILE A 128 -0.78 -13.01 3.71
C ILE A 128 0.29 -11.98 3.33
N VAL A 129 1.13 -11.58 4.29
CA VAL A 129 2.27 -10.68 4.04
C VAL A 129 3.25 -11.30 3.03
N SER A 130 3.45 -12.63 3.06
CA SER A 130 4.36 -13.31 2.13
C SER A 130 3.96 -13.19 0.66
N LYS A 131 2.68 -12.95 0.35
CA LYS A 131 2.19 -12.71 -1.03
C LYS A 131 2.87 -11.49 -1.66
N LEU A 132 3.23 -10.49 -0.84
CA LEU A 132 3.90 -9.25 -1.28
C LEU A 132 5.27 -9.51 -1.92
N LYS A 133 5.86 -10.71 -1.77
CA LYS A 133 7.09 -11.10 -2.46
C LYS A 133 6.95 -10.98 -3.99
N MET A 134 5.73 -11.07 -4.52
CA MET A 134 5.41 -11.00 -5.95
C MET A 134 5.37 -9.56 -6.50
N LEU A 135 5.65 -8.56 -5.66
CA LEU A 135 5.83 -7.16 -6.03
C LEU A 135 7.34 -6.84 -6.05
N PRO A 136 8.01 -6.92 -7.21
CA PRO A 136 9.48 -6.85 -7.29
C PRO A 136 10.03 -5.46 -6.95
N ASN A 137 9.24 -4.42 -7.18
CA ASN A 137 9.63 -3.03 -6.98
C ASN A 137 9.22 -2.47 -5.61
N LEU A 138 8.60 -3.28 -4.74
CA LEU A 138 8.20 -2.83 -3.42
C LEU A 138 9.42 -2.47 -2.58
N ARG A 139 9.46 -1.26 -2.04
CA ARG A 139 10.57 -0.72 -1.22
C ARG A 139 10.09 -0.28 0.16
N THR A 140 8.93 0.36 0.24
CA THR A 140 8.38 0.85 1.51
C THR A 140 7.09 0.12 1.84
N LEU A 141 7.05 -0.47 3.03
CA LEU A 141 5.90 -1.18 3.58
C LEU A 141 5.60 -0.71 5.00
N THR A 142 4.33 -0.50 5.33
CA THR A 142 3.89 -0.31 6.72
C THR A 142 2.84 -1.36 7.08
N LEU A 143 2.97 -1.96 8.24
CA LEU A 143 2.13 -3.04 8.74
C LEU A 143 1.85 -2.89 10.26
N HIS A 144 2.48 -1.96 10.98
CA HIS A 144 2.15 -1.66 12.38
C HIS A 144 0.65 -1.40 12.59
N GLY A 145 0.15 -1.71 13.79
CA GLY A 145 -1.28 -1.66 14.10
C GLY A 145 -2.11 -2.76 13.43
N ASN A 146 -1.46 -3.79 12.86
CA ASN A 146 -2.13 -5.04 12.45
C ASN A 146 -1.85 -6.15 13.47
N PRO A 147 -2.74 -7.16 13.62
CA PRO A 147 -2.48 -8.27 14.54
C PRO A 147 -1.18 -9.06 14.25
N VAL A 148 -0.70 -9.10 13.00
CA VAL A 148 0.57 -9.74 12.62
C VAL A 148 1.78 -9.15 13.37
N GLU A 149 1.70 -7.90 13.83
CA GLU A 149 2.74 -7.24 14.63
C GLU A 149 3.04 -7.98 15.95
N GLN A 150 2.05 -8.71 16.49
CA GLN A 150 2.20 -9.52 17.71
C GLN A 150 3.04 -10.79 17.49
N THR A 151 3.40 -11.11 16.25
CA THR A 151 4.26 -12.26 15.95
C THR A 151 5.64 -12.07 16.58
N LYS A 152 6.13 -13.06 17.33
CA LYS A 152 7.47 -13.01 17.91
C LYS A 152 8.51 -12.80 16.81
N SER A 153 9.37 -11.79 16.98
CA SER A 153 10.35 -11.39 15.95
C SER A 153 9.71 -10.89 14.65
N TYR A 154 8.51 -10.31 14.69
CA TYR A 154 7.75 -9.75 13.56
C TYR A 154 8.63 -9.06 12.51
N ARG A 155 9.43 -8.06 12.92
CA ARG A 155 10.29 -7.32 12.00
C ARG A 155 11.28 -8.21 11.24
N ARG A 156 11.91 -9.17 11.94
CA ARG A 156 12.84 -10.13 11.32
C ARG A 156 12.13 -11.06 10.35
N TYR A 157 10.90 -11.48 10.68
CA TYR A 157 10.07 -12.29 9.79
C TYR A 157 9.75 -11.56 8.49
N VAL A 158 9.26 -10.32 8.58
CA VAL A 158 8.92 -9.53 7.39
C VAL A 158 10.15 -9.26 6.52
N ILE A 159 11.28 -8.88 7.12
CA ILE A 159 12.54 -8.67 6.38
C ILE A 159 13.01 -9.94 5.66
N ALA A 160 12.87 -11.10 6.31
CA ALA A 160 13.25 -12.39 5.70
C ALA A 160 12.30 -12.81 4.58
N LEU A 161 11.00 -12.48 4.67
CA LEU A 161 10.01 -12.80 3.65
C LEU A 161 10.10 -11.87 2.43
N LEU A 162 10.41 -10.60 2.68
CA LEU A 162 10.36 -9.53 1.67
C LEU A 162 11.74 -8.87 1.56
N PRO A 163 12.76 -9.58 1.06
CA PRO A 163 14.12 -9.05 0.98
C PRO A 163 14.24 -7.81 0.07
N GLN A 164 13.25 -7.55 -0.79
CA GLN A 164 13.23 -6.38 -1.67
C GLN A 164 12.92 -5.05 -0.94
N ILE A 165 12.33 -5.06 0.26
CA ILE A 165 11.94 -3.83 0.95
C ILE A 165 13.17 -3.13 1.55
N SER A 166 13.22 -1.81 1.49
CA SER A 166 14.22 -0.95 2.12
C SER A 166 13.72 -0.24 3.37
N ASN A 167 12.39 -0.11 3.54
CA ASN A 167 11.77 0.57 4.67
C ASN A 167 10.58 -0.26 5.16
N LEU A 168 10.56 -0.53 6.46
CA LEU A 168 9.47 -1.22 7.15
C LEU A 168 9.04 -0.40 8.35
N ASP A 169 7.75 -0.06 8.43
CA ASP A 169 7.16 0.70 9.53
C ASP A 169 7.90 2.02 9.79
N PHE A 170 8.09 2.78 8.71
CA PHE A 170 8.83 4.05 8.68
C PHE A 170 10.29 3.98 9.14
N SER A 171 10.83 2.77 9.34
CA SER A 171 12.22 2.55 9.76
C SER A 171 12.99 1.86 8.64
N PRO A 172 14.19 2.36 8.28
CA PRO A 172 15.01 1.73 7.25
C PRO A 172 15.41 0.31 7.64
N VAL A 173 15.48 -0.59 6.67
CA VAL A 173 15.99 -1.95 6.80
C VAL A 173 17.48 -1.93 6.46
N ILE A 174 18.31 -2.13 7.48
CA ILE A 174 19.77 -2.07 7.32
C ILE A 174 20.34 -3.43 6.93
N GLU A 175 21.52 -3.43 6.31
CA GLU A 175 22.20 -4.65 5.83
C GLU A 175 22.45 -5.67 6.95
N ALA A 176 22.76 -5.19 8.16
CA ALA A 176 22.94 -6.04 9.32
C ALA A 176 21.68 -6.82 9.71
N GLU A 177 20.48 -6.32 9.41
CA GLU A 177 19.22 -7.05 9.64
C GLU A 177 19.02 -8.14 8.59
N ARG A 178 19.40 -7.88 7.33
CA ARG A 178 19.29 -8.84 6.22
C ARG A 178 20.17 -10.07 6.40
N LYS A 179 21.36 -9.88 6.96
CA LYS A 179 22.35 -10.95 7.20
C LYS A 179 22.04 -11.81 8.43
N ARG A 180 21.01 -11.48 9.22
CA ARG A 180 20.66 -12.28 10.40
C ARG A 180 20.10 -13.63 9.98
N ALA A 181 20.37 -14.65 10.80
CA ALA A 181 19.72 -15.94 10.67
C ALA A 181 18.19 -15.79 10.72
N LEU A 182 17.48 -16.69 10.04
CA LEU A 182 16.02 -16.73 10.04
C LEU A 182 15.50 -16.81 11.49
N PRO A 183 14.37 -16.15 11.80
CA PRO A 183 13.77 -16.23 13.12
C PRO A 183 13.29 -17.66 13.42
N THR A 184 13.30 -18.04 14.70
CA THR A 184 12.87 -19.37 15.14
C THR A 184 11.44 -19.66 14.71
N GLY A 185 11.21 -20.80 14.08
CA GLY A 185 9.89 -21.19 13.58
C GLY A 185 9.54 -20.64 12.19
N PHE A 186 10.49 -20.02 11.49
CA PHE A 186 10.24 -19.43 10.16
C PHE A 186 9.64 -20.43 9.17
N HIS A 187 10.27 -21.60 9.03
CA HIS A 187 9.77 -22.65 8.14
C HIS A 187 8.42 -23.21 8.60
N LYS A 188 8.18 -23.31 9.92
CA LYS A 188 6.92 -23.83 10.45
C LYS A 188 5.73 -22.94 10.09
N ILE A 189 5.87 -21.62 10.20
CA ILE A 189 4.80 -20.66 9.83
C ILE A 189 4.54 -20.69 8.32
N MET A 190 5.56 -20.96 7.50
CA MET A 190 5.44 -21.00 6.04
C MET A 190 5.01 -22.35 5.48
N GLN A 191 5.08 -23.44 6.26
CA GLN A 191 4.74 -24.80 5.85
C GLN A 191 3.50 -25.37 6.55
N SER A 192 2.91 -24.67 7.52
CA SER A 192 1.63 -25.07 8.12
C SER A 192 0.50 -24.79 7.14
N ASP A 193 0.29 -25.74 6.22
CA ASP A 193 -0.99 -26.23 5.66
C ASP A 193 -0.70 -26.99 4.34
N SER A 194 -0.06 -28.16 4.48
CA SER A 194 -0.19 -29.27 3.52
C SER A 194 -1.30 -30.20 4.00
#